data_AF-A0A448YRT2-F1
#
_entry.id   AF-A0A448YRT2-F1
#
_cell.length_a   1.000
_cell.length_b   1.000
_cell.length_c   1.000
_cell.angle_alpha   90.00
_cell.angle_beta   90.00
_cell.angle_gamma   90.00
#
_symmetry.space_group_name_H-M   'P 1'
#
loop_
_entity.id
_entity.type
_entity.pdbx_description
1 polymer ?
#
loop_
_entity_poly.entity_id
_entity_poly.type
_entity_poly.pdbx_seq_one_letter_code
_entity_poly.pdbx_strand_id
1 'polypeptide(L)'
;MAIPLSDHDIEALLYICTYGLTRRSSNQQGTKIDSWMLSSLGFNHCIVSLDLRNILIRVSMGIFNDDDLFHLRIFNAICCCHYQFSVGYGRPVAIDSSYADLHKLILQFPTATVGDAIKVAELELYELLAKESGQDSAGDDSYYESSTSSPILSFSSLTEWRSSWEKIISKDITQGLNLSYYFSHIMKGRRIIQEKGHQDDPTLPLAYNTACQYSFEIINRLLELPESSVRGTPSFHLSQIVYACATLFDFLDTMKPTERKMSLNLISKVYWHLNKSGEQINVATDTIARLIRKLVELASNHQPMEYKQTVGFVGTGSITEQYIRKRHIKRRDSQQQRRLSVEDLPGLAKGGRVPIKESPEPFSTTPSSDVEFQLPDVSNFENFEDFFYDIFKPEQAGL
;
A
#
# COMPACT_ATOMS: atom_id res chain seq x y z
N MET A 1 27.42 -9.97 -10.76
CA MET A 1 26.15 -10.72 -10.93
C MET A 1 25.56 -10.86 -9.53
N ALA A 2 24.28 -10.56 -9.33
CA ALA A 2 23.66 -10.76 -8.02
C ALA A 2 23.52 -12.26 -7.73
N ILE A 3 23.65 -12.65 -6.48
CA ILE A 3 23.32 -14.02 -6.05
C ILE A 3 21.79 -14.08 -5.91
N PRO A 4 21.10 -15.12 -6.42
CA PRO A 4 19.68 -15.32 -6.16
C PRO A 4 19.41 -15.39 -4.65
N LEU A 5 18.29 -14.82 -4.23
CA LEU A 5 17.84 -14.87 -2.84
C LEU A 5 16.80 -15.99 -2.67
N SER A 6 16.64 -16.50 -1.44
CA SER A 6 15.51 -17.38 -1.16
C SER A 6 14.20 -16.59 -1.13
N ASP A 7 13.07 -17.27 -1.33
CA ASP A 7 11.75 -16.63 -1.25
C ASP A 7 11.53 -15.94 0.10
N HIS A 8 12.04 -16.51 1.19
CA HIS A 8 11.98 -15.93 2.53
C HIS A 8 12.85 -14.67 2.70
N ASP A 9 14.01 -14.60 2.05
CA ASP A 9 14.81 -13.36 2.03
C ASP A 9 14.07 -12.24 1.28
N ILE A 10 13.42 -12.58 0.16
CA ILE A 10 12.63 -11.64 -0.65
C ILE A 10 11.37 -11.21 0.12
N GLU A 11 10.70 -12.12 0.82
CA GLU A 11 9.59 -11.81 1.72
C GLU A 11 10.03 -10.94 2.92
N ALA A 12 11.21 -11.18 3.48
CA ALA A 12 11.79 -10.31 4.52
C ALA A 12 12.08 -8.89 4.00
N LEU A 13 12.63 -8.76 2.78
CA LEU A 13 12.81 -7.46 2.11
C LEU A 13 11.47 -6.74 1.89
N LEU A 14 10.42 -7.48 1.52
CA LEU A 14 9.05 -6.98 1.41
C LEU A 14 8.51 -6.46 2.75
N TYR A 15 8.63 -7.23 3.84
CA TYR A 15 8.20 -6.78 5.17
C TYR A 15 8.95 -5.51 5.63
N ILE A 16 10.26 -5.44 5.40
CA ILE A 16 11.06 -4.27 5.75
C ILE A 16 10.63 -3.04 4.94
N CYS A 17 10.39 -3.15 3.63
CA CYS A 17 9.98 -2.00 2.82
C CYS A 17 8.52 -1.56 3.10
N THR A 18 7.61 -2.50 3.35
CA THR A 18 6.18 -2.26 3.64
C THR A 18 5.94 -1.53 4.97
N TYR A 19 6.69 -1.91 6.01
CA TYR A 19 6.49 -1.41 7.39
C TYR A 19 7.63 -0.50 7.91
N GLY A 20 8.68 -0.26 7.12
CA GLY A 20 9.78 0.63 7.48
C GLY A 20 10.65 0.11 8.63
N LEU A 21 10.73 -1.22 8.79
CA LEU A 21 11.35 -1.87 9.95
C LEU A 21 12.84 -1.56 10.03
N THR A 22 13.28 -0.99 11.15
CA THR A 22 14.69 -0.70 11.41
C THR A 22 15.05 -1.02 12.87
N ARG A 23 16.00 -1.93 13.09
CA ARG A 23 16.62 -2.11 14.41
C ARG A 23 17.55 -0.93 14.69
N ARG A 24 17.59 -0.48 15.95
CA ARG A 24 18.73 0.25 16.51
C ARG A 24 19.57 -0.68 17.37
N SER A 25 20.86 -0.40 17.42
CA SER A 25 21.67 -0.66 18.61
C SER A 25 21.69 0.62 19.45
N SER A 26 21.77 0.49 20.77
CA SER A 26 21.69 1.61 21.74
C SER A 26 22.68 2.74 21.45
N ASN A 27 23.83 2.43 20.87
CA ASN A 27 24.94 3.36 20.64
C ASN A 27 25.05 3.88 19.19
N GLN A 28 24.08 3.62 18.30
CA GLN A 28 24.12 4.13 16.92
C GLN A 28 22.80 4.75 16.45
N GLN A 29 22.94 5.74 15.57
CA GLN A 29 21.83 6.28 14.78
C GLN A 29 21.45 5.23 13.73
N GLY A 30 20.38 4.48 13.98
CA GLY A 30 19.95 3.40 13.08
C GLY A 30 19.79 3.90 11.65
N THR A 31 20.51 3.29 10.72
CA THR A 31 20.54 3.69 9.30
C THR A 31 19.19 3.40 8.66
N LYS A 32 18.36 4.45 8.51
CA LYS A 32 17.06 4.34 7.84
C LYS A 32 17.29 3.97 6.37
N ILE A 33 16.94 2.74 6.00
CA ILE A 33 16.88 2.31 4.61
C ILE A 33 15.66 2.98 3.95
N ASP A 34 15.83 3.43 2.72
CA ASP A 34 14.77 4.05 1.92
C ASP A 34 13.90 2.96 1.27
N SER A 35 12.60 2.90 1.59
CA SER A 35 11.69 1.87 1.08
C SER A 35 11.52 1.90 -0.44
N TRP A 36 11.73 3.03 -1.13
CA TRP A 36 11.75 3.07 -2.59
C TRP A 36 12.98 2.32 -3.13
N MET A 37 14.16 2.59 -2.57
CA MET A 37 15.40 1.91 -2.96
C MET A 37 15.36 0.41 -2.61
N LEU A 38 14.78 0.06 -1.45
CA LEU A 38 14.65 -1.32 -1.00
C LEU A 38 13.65 -2.13 -1.82
N SER A 39 12.54 -1.51 -2.25
CA SER A 39 11.58 -2.15 -3.15
C SER A 39 12.14 -2.29 -4.58
N SER A 40 12.96 -1.36 -5.07
CA SER A 40 13.75 -1.55 -6.30
C SER A 40 14.71 -2.74 -6.19
N LEU A 41 15.39 -2.88 -5.04
CA LEU A 41 16.28 -4.02 -4.79
C LEU A 41 15.51 -5.35 -4.71
N GLY A 42 14.37 -5.37 -3.99
CA GLY A 42 13.47 -6.51 -3.92
C GLY A 42 12.95 -6.92 -5.31
N PHE A 43 12.53 -5.96 -6.14
CA PHE A 43 12.10 -6.21 -7.51
C PHE A 43 13.20 -6.86 -8.34
N ASN A 44 14.43 -6.33 -8.30
CA ASN A 44 15.56 -6.94 -9.00
C ASN A 44 15.84 -8.38 -8.52
N HIS A 45 15.67 -8.66 -7.22
CA HIS A 45 15.78 -10.03 -6.71
C HIS A 45 14.61 -10.93 -7.12
N CYS A 46 13.38 -10.42 -7.27
CA CYS A 46 12.29 -11.17 -7.89
C CYS A 46 12.63 -11.57 -9.34
N ILE A 47 13.14 -10.64 -10.16
CA ILE A 47 13.50 -10.91 -11.56
C ILE A 47 14.66 -11.92 -11.69
N VAL A 48 15.57 -11.96 -10.72
CA VAL A 48 16.73 -12.87 -10.74
C VAL A 48 16.45 -14.24 -10.09
N SER A 49 15.52 -14.33 -9.14
CA SER A 49 15.33 -15.52 -8.30
C SER A 49 14.01 -16.26 -8.55
N LEU A 50 12.95 -15.58 -9.00
CA LEU A 50 11.64 -16.20 -9.23
C LEU A 50 11.46 -16.61 -10.70
N ASP A 51 10.84 -17.77 -10.93
CA ASP A 51 10.68 -18.38 -12.26
C ASP A 51 9.51 -17.78 -13.07
N LEU A 52 9.34 -16.45 -13.02
CA LEU A 52 8.19 -15.70 -13.56
C LEU A 52 7.87 -16.04 -15.03
N ARG A 53 8.90 -16.32 -15.83
CA ARG A 53 8.75 -16.72 -17.24
C ARG A 53 8.07 -18.07 -17.39
N ASN A 54 8.47 -19.09 -16.64
CA ASN A 54 7.84 -20.40 -16.78
C ASN A 54 6.54 -20.49 -15.96
N ILE A 55 6.37 -19.68 -14.90
CA ILE A 55 5.06 -19.48 -14.25
C ILE A 55 4.02 -19.03 -15.29
N LEU A 56 4.35 -18.03 -16.12
CA LEU A 56 3.48 -17.59 -17.21
C LEU A 56 3.14 -18.73 -18.20
N ILE A 57 4.13 -19.56 -18.55
CA ILE A 57 3.93 -20.71 -19.45
C ILE A 57 3.04 -21.77 -18.79
N ARG A 58 3.31 -22.16 -17.53
CA ARG A 58 2.54 -23.15 -16.76
C ARG A 58 1.07 -22.73 -16.66
N VAL A 59 0.81 -21.49 -16.24
CA VAL A 59 -0.55 -20.96 -16.13
C VAL A 59 -1.25 -20.88 -17.49
N SER A 60 -0.55 -20.53 -18.57
CA SER A 60 -1.11 -20.54 -19.94
C SER A 60 -1.54 -21.93 -20.42
N MET A 61 -0.95 -22.98 -19.85
CA MET A 61 -1.31 -24.39 -20.09
C MET A 61 -2.39 -24.91 -19.12
N GLY A 62 -2.89 -24.08 -18.20
CA GLY A 62 -3.83 -24.49 -17.15
C GLY A 62 -3.18 -25.27 -16.00
N ILE A 63 -1.86 -25.19 -15.85
CA ILE A 63 -1.10 -25.80 -14.75
C ILE A 63 -0.95 -24.75 -13.65
N PHE A 64 -1.41 -25.06 -12.44
CA PHE A 64 -1.41 -24.16 -11.29
C PHE A 64 -0.74 -24.85 -10.10
N ASN A 65 0.38 -24.29 -9.62
CA ASN A 65 1.08 -24.75 -8.41
C ASN A 65 0.94 -23.70 -7.31
N ASP A 66 0.85 -24.10 -6.04
CA ASP A 66 0.74 -23.11 -4.94
C ASP A 66 2.06 -22.32 -4.73
N ASP A 67 3.21 -22.87 -5.12
CA ASP A 67 4.49 -22.15 -5.16
C ASP A 67 4.48 -21.01 -6.20
N ASP A 68 3.95 -21.29 -7.40
CA ASP A 68 3.78 -20.28 -8.47
C ASP A 68 2.87 -19.13 -7.99
N LEU A 69 1.83 -19.45 -7.22
CA LEU A 69 0.93 -18.49 -6.59
C LEU A 69 1.64 -17.68 -5.48
N PHE A 70 2.49 -18.31 -4.67
CA PHE A 70 3.29 -17.64 -3.64
C PHE A 70 4.32 -16.68 -4.26
N HIS A 71 5.01 -17.10 -5.32
CA HIS A 71 5.95 -16.25 -6.09
C HIS A 71 5.23 -15.02 -6.68
N LEU A 72 4.04 -15.20 -7.27
CA LEU A 72 3.24 -14.09 -7.79
C LEU A 72 2.73 -13.15 -6.68
N ARG A 73 2.42 -13.66 -5.48
CA ARG A 73 2.06 -12.83 -4.31
C ARG A 73 3.20 -11.93 -3.88
N ILE A 74 4.40 -12.49 -3.69
CA ILE A 74 5.60 -11.74 -3.31
C ILE A 74 5.95 -10.70 -4.39
N PHE A 75 5.97 -11.11 -5.66
CA PHE A 75 6.22 -10.23 -6.80
C PHE A 75 5.24 -9.05 -6.84
N ASN A 76 3.94 -9.32 -6.78
CA ASN A 76 2.91 -8.28 -6.80
C ASN A 76 2.97 -7.35 -5.59
N ALA A 77 3.29 -7.86 -4.40
CA ALA A 77 3.44 -7.04 -3.20
C ALA A 77 4.66 -6.12 -3.26
N ILE A 78 5.81 -6.62 -3.73
CA ILE A 78 7.03 -5.82 -3.92
C ILE A 78 6.83 -4.75 -5.01
N CYS A 79 6.27 -5.13 -6.15
CA CYS A 79 5.97 -4.21 -7.23
C CYS A 79 5.01 -3.11 -6.75
N CYS A 80 3.98 -3.47 -5.99
CA CYS A 80 3.04 -2.52 -5.41
C CYS A 80 3.73 -1.53 -4.46
N CYS A 81 4.61 -1.99 -3.56
CA CYS A 81 5.39 -1.10 -2.69
C CYS A 81 6.29 -0.15 -3.52
N HIS A 82 6.92 -0.66 -4.58
CA HIS A 82 7.75 0.18 -5.44
C HIS A 82 6.93 1.25 -6.19
N TYR A 83 5.78 0.88 -6.76
CA TYR A 83 4.84 1.81 -7.40
C TYR A 83 4.32 2.86 -6.41
N GLN A 84 3.86 2.44 -5.22
CA GLN A 84 3.42 3.30 -4.12
C GLN A 84 4.48 4.36 -3.78
N PHE A 85 5.71 3.94 -3.44
CA PHE A 85 6.78 4.87 -3.06
C PHE A 85 7.35 5.68 -4.23
N SER A 86 7.16 5.23 -5.48
CA SER A 86 7.53 6.03 -6.66
C SER A 86 6.53 7.17 -6.89
N VAL A 87 5.24 6.84 -7.01
CA VAL A 87 4.16 7.82 -7.22
C VAL A 87 4.05 8.77 -6.04
N GLY A 88 4.03 8.26 -4.81
CA GLY A 88 3.84 9.08 -3.61
C GLY A 88 4.99 10.01 -3.25
N TYR A 89 6.20 9.79 -3.80
CA TYR A 89 7.37 10.65 -3.57
C TYR A 89 7.90 11.32 -4.86
N GLY A 90 7.17 11.24 -5.98
CA GLY A 90 7.59 11.84 -7.26
C GLY A 90 8.89 11.28 -7.81
N ARG A 91 9.13 9.97 -7.66
CA ARG A 91 10.35 9.29 -8.11
C ARG A 91 10.09 8.41 -9.34
N PRO A 92 11.12 8.14 -10.17
CA PRO A 92 10.99 7.21 -11.29
C PRO A 92 10.56 5.81 -10.82
N VAL A 93 9.71 5.17 -11.62
CA VAL A 93 9.40 3.74 -11.52
C VAL A 93 10.48 2.96 -12.29
N ALA A 94 11.01 1.90 -11.68
CA ALA A 94 12.00 0.99 -12.27
C ALA A 94 11.37 -0.28 -12.91
N ILE A 95 10.05 -0.45 -12.77
CA ILE A 95 9.27 -1.56 -13.33
C ILE A 95 8.79 -1.19 -14.73
N ASP A 96 9.12 -2.03 -15.71
CA ASP A 96 8.66 -1.88 -17.09
C ASP A 96 7.17 -2.28 -17.24
N SER A 97 6.43 -1.65 -18.16
CA SER A 97 5.01 -1.92 -18.35
C SER A 97 4.71 -3.33 -18.91
N SER A 98 5.70 -4.04 -19.46
CA SER A 98 5.56 -5.46 -19.83
C SER A 98 5.29 -6.40 -18.65
N TYR A 99 5.53 -5.97 -17.41
CA TYR A 99 5.17 -6.74 -16.21
C TYR A 99 3.67 -6.67 -15.83
N ALA A 100 2.89 -5.81 -16.48
CA ALA A 100 1.46 -5.62 -16.17
C ALA A 100 0.61 -6.89 -16.34
N ASP A 101 0.92 -7.74 -17.32
CA ASP A 101 0.20 -9.01 -17.53
C ASP A 101 0.55 -10.06 -16.46
N LEU A 102 1.80 -10.08 -15.99
CA LEU A 102 2.24 -10.96 -14.90
C LEU A 102 1.51 -10.62 -13.59
N HIS A 103 1.20 -9.35 -13.35
CA HIS A 103 0.39 -8.96 -12.18
C HIS A 103 -0.99 -9.63 -12.16
N LYS A 104 -1.65 -9.72 -13.31
CA LYS A 104 -3.01 -10.24 -13.46
C LYS A 104 -3.07 -11.77 -13.48
N LEU A 105 -1.94 -12.42 -13.74
CA LEU A 105 -1.81 -13.88 -13.79
C LEU A 105 -2.30 -14.59 -12.52
N ILE A 106 -2.09 -13.95 -11.36
CA ILE A 106 -2.53 -14.44 -10.04
C ILE A 106 -4.05 -14.69 -9.96
N LEU A 107 -4.86 -13.96 -10.72
CA LEU A 107 -6.32 -14.05 -10.70
C LEU A 107 -6.87 -15.25 -11.48
N GLN A 108 -6.00 -15.97 -12.19
CA GLN A 108 -6.36 -17.18 -12.94
C GLN A 108 -6.34 -18.44 -12.06
N PHE A 109 -5.65 -18.39 -10.91
CA PHE A 109 -5.47 -19.53 -10.01
C PHE A 109 -6.79 -19.96 -9.34
N PRO A 110 -7.12 -21.27 -9.29
CA PRO A 110 -8.30 -21.77 -8.57
C PRO A 110 -8.29 -21.48 -7.05
N THR A 111 -7.12 -21.23 -6.48
CA THR A 111 -6.86 -20.89 -5.07
C THR A 111 -6.70 -19.38 -4.82
N ALA A 112 -6.93 -18.52 -5.83
CA ALA A 112 -6.90 -17.06 -5.68
C ALA A 112 -7.94 -16.55 -4.67
N THR A 113 -7.58 -15.47 -3.97
CA THR A 113 -8.35 -14.87 -2.88
C THR A 113 -8.80 -13.44 -3.18
N VAL A 114 -9.71 -12.91 -2.37
CA VAL A 114 -10.09 -11.50 -2.42
C VAL A 114 -8.87 -10.58 -2.15
N GLY A 115 -7.92 -11.00 -1.31
CA GLY A 115 -6.66 -10.28 -1.08
C GLY A 115 -5.78 -10.18 -2.33
N ASP A 116 -5.73 -11.24 -3.15
CA ASP A 116 -5.00 -11.22 -4.42
C ASP A 116 -5.64 -10.25 -5.41
N ALA A 117 -6.97 -10.23 -5.50
CA ALA A 117 -7.72 -9.25 -6.31
C ALA A 117 -7.52 -7.81 -5.84
N ILE A 118 -7.50 -7.58 -4.52
CA ILE A 118 -7.18 -6.26 -3.93
C ILE A 118 -5.78 -5.81 -4.36
N LYS A 119 -4.78 -6.69 -4.33
CA LYS A 119 -3.40 -6.33 -4.70
C LYS A 119 -3.26 -6.00 -6.18
N VAL A 120 -3.98 -6.70 -7.08
CA VAL A 120 -3.99 -6.37 -8.51
C VAL A 120 -4.71 -5.05 -8.79
N ALA A 121 -5.85 -4.80 -8.15
CA ALA A 121 -6.56 -3.52 -8.26
C ALA A 121 -5.66 -2.34 -7.85
N GLU A 122 -4.92 -2.48 -6.75
CA GLU A 122 -3.98 -1.47 -6.27
C GLU A 122 -2.78 -1.26 -7.21
N LEU A 123 -2.26 -2.34 -7.82
CA LEU A 123 -1.20 -2.25 -8.84
C LEU A 123 -1.66 -1.46 -10.06
N GLU A 124 -2.82 -1.77 -10.63
CA GLU A 124 -3.37 -1.04 -11.78
C GLU A 124 -3.56 0.46 -11.48
N LEU A 125 -3.97 0.81 -10.27
CA LEU A 125 -4.17 2.21 -9.85
C LEU A 125 -2.87 3.01 -9.82
N TYR A 126 -1.80 2.43 -9.28
CA TYR A 126 -0.50 3.12 -9.25
C TYR A 126 0.26 3.05 -10.58
N GLU A 127 0.06 2.00 -11.38
CA GLU A 127 0.57 1.94 -12.74
C GLU A 127 -0.05 3.04 -13.63
N LEU A 128 -1.36 3.29 -13.48
CA LEU A 128 -2.06 4.41 -14.12
C LEU A 128 -1.42 5.75 -13.75
N LEU A 129 -1.33 6.06 -12.44
CA LEU A 129 -0.73 7.31 -11.96
C LEU A 129 0.74 7.47 -12.40
N ALA A 130 1.51 6.39 -12.45
CA ALA A 130 2.89 6.41 -12.90
C ALA A 130 3.02 6.76 -14.40
N LYS A 131 2.14 6.21 -15.25
CA LYS A 131 2.07 6.53 -16.68
C LYS A 131 1.68 7.99 -16.91
N GLU A 132 0.61 8.44 -16.25
CA GLU A 132 0.15 9.83 -16.30
C GLU A 132 1.22 10.81 -15.79
N SER A 133 2.06 10.42 -14.83
CA SER A 133 3.19 11.22 -14.31
C SER A 133 4.40 11.29 -15.25
N GLY A 134 4.51 10.37 -16.22
CA GLY A 134 5.62 10.31 -17.18
C GLY A 134 5.34 10.96 -18.53
N GLN A 135 4.12 11.46 -18.77
CA GLN A 135 3.73 12.14 -20.00
C GLN A 135 3.52 13.64 -19.75
N ASP A 136 4.05 14.47 -20.65
CA ASP A 136 3.70 15.89 -20.74
C ASP A 136 2.18 16.03 -20.95
N SER A 137 1.54 16.95 -20.23
CA SER A 137 0.09 17.03 -19.96
C SER A 137 -0.80 17.20 -21.21
N ALA A 138 -0.93 16.15 -22.03
CA ALA A 138 -1.62 16.14 -23.32
C ALA A 138 -2.97 15.39 -23.27
N GLY A 139 -3.88 15.86 -22.43
CA GLY A 139 -5.26 15.34 -22.34
C GLY A 139 -5.52 14.49 -21.09
N ASP A 140 -5.50 15.11 -19.91
CA ASP A 140 -6.21 14.57 -18.75
C ASP A 140 -7.70 14.87 -18.96
N ASP A 141 -8.49 13.85 -19.32
CA ASP A 141 -9.95 13.92 -19.56
C ASP A 141 -10.73 14.13 -18.24
N SER A 142 -10.41 15.23 -17.59
CA SER A 142 -11.09 15.73 -16.40
C SER A 142 -12.38 16.44 -16.81
N TYR A 143 -13.49 16.06 -16.17
CA TYR A 143 -14.80 16.65 -16.42
C TYR A 143 -15.43 17.14 -15.12
N TYR A 144 -16.35 18.08 -15.25
CA TYR A 144 -16.99 18.74 -14.10
C TYR A 144 -18.09 17.87 -13.51
N GLU A 145 -17.91 17.41 -12.27
CA GLU A 145 -19.02 16.77 -11.55
C GLU A 145 -19.85 17.85 -10.82
N SER A 146 -20.98 18.20 -11.44
CA SER A 146 -21.92 19.22 -10.95
C SER A 146 -23.00 18.66 -10.01
N SER A 147 -22.78 17.47 -9.42
CA SER A 147 -23.74 16.74 -8.57
C SER A 147 -23.82 17.28 -7.13
N THR A 148 -22.82 18.05 -6.70
CA THR A 148 -22.62 18.51 -5.32
C THR A 148 -22.77 20.03 -5.17
N SER A 149 -22.95 20.50 -3.93
CA SER A 149 -22.95 21.94 -3.58
C SER A 149 -21.58 22.62 -3.65
N SER A 150 -20.53 21.86 -3.95
CA SER A 150 -19.17 22.33 -4.24
C SER A 150 -18.59 21.44 -5.34
N PRO A 151 -18.59 21.88 -6.61
CA PRO A 151 -18.22 21.04 -7.73
C PRO A 151 -16.73 20.64 -7.66
N ILE A 152 -16.45 19.45 -8.17
CA ILE A 152 -15.11 18.83 -8.21
C ILE A 152 -14.74 18.43 -9.63
N LEU A 153 -13.46 18.13 -9.84
CA LEU A 153 -12.96 17.43 -11.01
C LEU A 153 -13.21 15.93 -10.81
N SER A 154 -13.86 15.29 -11.78
CA SER A 154 -13.80 13.84 -11.95
C SER A 154 -12.82 13.52 -13.08
N PHE A 155 -12.09 12.42 -12.94
CA PHE A 155 -11.13 11.94 -13.94
C PHE A 155 -11.65 10.62 -14.52
N SER A 156 -11.75 10.52 -15.84
CA SER A 156 -12.26 9.34 -16.54
C SER A 156 -11.53 8.05 -16.11
N SER A 157 -10.19 8.07 -16.18
CA SER A 157 -9.33 6.92 -15.85
C SER A 157 -9.53 6.39 -14.42
N LEU A 158 -9.71 7.27 -13.43
CA LEU A 158 -9.98 6.87 -12.04
C LEU A 158 -11.41 6.35 -11.85
N THR A 159 -12.38 6.93 -12.56
CA THR A 159 -13.79 6.50 -12.51
C THR A 159 -13.98 5.12 -13.17
N GLU A 160 -13.31 4.87 -14.30
CA GLU A 160 -13.29 3.57 -14.99
C GLU A 160 -12.63 2.48 -14.15
N TRP A 161 -11.49 2.79 -13.50
CA TRP A 161 -10.86 1.89 -12.54
C TRP A 161 -11.79 1.56 -11.37
N ARG A 162 -12.43 2.57 -10.78
CA ARG A 162 -13.35 2.39 -9.63
C ARG A 162 -14.57 1.54 -10.01
N SER A 163 -15.14 1.77 -11.18
CA SER A 163 -16.24 0.98 -11.74
C SER A 163 -15.82 -0.48 -11.96
N SER A 164 -14.63 -0.70 -12.52
CA SER A 164 -14.08 -2.04 -12.78
C SER A 164 -13.89 -2.86 -11.50
N TRP A 165 -13.47 -2.22 -10.41
CA TRP A 165 -13.09 -2.87 -9.15
C TRP A 165 -14.11 -2.73 -8.00
N GLU A 166 -15.27 -2.10 -8.22
CA GLU A 166 -16.28 -1.79 -7.18
C GLU A 166 -16.60 -2.98 -6.26
N LYS A 167 -16.80 -4.18 -6.84
CA LYS A 167 -17.10 -5.40 -6.10
C LYS A 167 -15.97 -5.84 -5.16
N ILE A 168 -14.72 -5.62 -5.54
CA ILE A 168 -13.54 -5.92 -4.72
C ILE A 168 -13.33 -4.83 -3.66
N ILE A 169 -13.51 -3.55 -4.02
CA ILE A 169 -13.50 -2.42 -3.08
C ILE A 169 -14.53 -2.64 -1.95
N SER A 170 -15.74 -3.13 -2.27
CA SER A 170 -16.77 -3.44 -1.26
C SER A 170 -16.43 -4.56 -0.27
N LYS A 171 -15.34 -5.32 -0.51
CA LYS A 171 -14.86 -6.43 0.32
C LYS A 171 -13.52 -6.12 1.02
N ASP A 172 -12.94 -4.94 0.78
CA ASP A 172 -11.72 -4.52 1.44
C ASP A 172 -11.99 -3.99 2.86
N ILE A 173 -11.94 -4.90 3.84
CA ILE A 173 -12.05 -4.57 5.28
C ILE A 173 -11.02 -3.51 5.71
N THR A 174 -9.86 -3.45 5.06
CA THR A 174 -8.78 -2.53 5.42
C THR A 174 -8.94 -1.12 4.86
N GLN A 175 -9.95 -0.87 4.02
CA GLN A 175 -10.20 0.39 3.32
C GLN A 175 -9.03 0.88 2.44
N GLY A 176 -7.98 0.08 2.25
CA GLY A 176 -6.76 0.44 1.51
C GLY A 176 -7.05 0.89 0.08
N LEU A 177 -7.92 0.18 -0.64
CA LEU A 177 -8.33 0.59 -1.99
C LEU A 177 -9.07 1.93 -2.01
N ASN A 178 -9.88 2.23 -1.00
CA ASN A 178 -10.53 3.54 -0.89
C ASN A 178 -9.52 4.64 -0.56
N LEU A 179 -8.60 4.42 0.38
CA LEU A 179 -7.54 5.37 0.72
C LEU A 179 -6.64 5.67 -0.49
N SER A 180 -6.21 4.63 -1.21
CA SER A 180 -5.39 4.74 -2.43
C SER A 180 -6.15 5.43 -3.57
N TYR A 181 -7.45 5.15 -3.76
CA TYR A 181 -8.30 5.85 -4.72
C TYR A 181 -8.44 7.34 -4.39
N TYR A 182 -8.79 7.68 -3.14
CA TYR A 182 -8.92 9.07 -2.71
C TYR A 182 -7.58 9.82 -2.82
N PHE A 183 -6.46 9.17 -2.46
CA PHE A 183 -5.11 9.73 -2.61
C PHE A 183 -4.78 10.07 -4.07
N SER A 184 -5.22 9.24 -5.01
CA SER A 184 -5.05 9.46 -6.46
C SER A 184 -5.66 10.80 -6.92
N HIS A 185 -6.87 11.11 -6.45
CA HIS A 185 -7.55 12.38 -6.74
C HIS A 185 -6.86 13.59 -6.09
N ILE A 186 -6.36 13.45 -4.85
CA ILE A 186 -5.62 14.53 -4.18
C ILE A 186 -4.31 14.83 -4.95
N MET A 187 -3.60 13.78 -5.41
CA MET A 187 -2.39 13.91 -6.22
C MET A 187 -2.66 14.64 -7.55
N LYS A 188 -3.68 14.23 -8.32
CA LYS A 188 -4.07 14.93 -9.57
C LYS A 188 -4.46 16.39 -9.31
N GLY A 189 -5.32 16.64 -8.32
CA GLY A 189 -5.74 18.01 -7.96
C GLY A 189 -4.56 18.90 -7.58
N ARG A 190 -3.60 18.39 -6.79
CA ARG A 190 -2.40 19.15 -6.41
C ARG A 190 -1.42 19.34 -7.57
N ARG A 191 -1.30 18.39 -8.50
CA ARG A 191 -0.54 18.56 -9.74
C ARG A 191 -1.11 19.70 -10.60
N ILE A 192 -2.43 19.75 -10.79
CA ILE A 192 -3.11 20.83 -11.53
C ILE A 192 -2.84 22.19 -10.86
N ILE A 193 -2.90 22.27 -9.54
CA ILE A 193 -2.57 23.50 -8.78
C ILE A 193 -1.10 23.92 -8.98
N GLN A 194 -0.17 22.97 -9.04
CA GLN A 194 1.25 23.23 -9.28
C GLN A 194 1.55 23.67 -10.71
N GLU A 195 0.96 23.02 -11.72
CA GLU A 195 1.15 23.36 -13.13
C GLU A 195 0.48 24.70 -13.52
N LYS A 196 -0.69 25.00 -12.94
CA LYS A 196 -1.53 26.14 -13.34
C LYS A 196 -1.60 27.29 -12.36
N GLY A 197 -1.09 27.17 -11.13
CA GLY A 197 -1.29 28.14 -10.02
C GLY A 197 -0.79 29.58 -10.22
N HIS A 198 -0.25 29.90 -11.40
CA HIS A 198 0.14 31.26 -11.84
C HIS A 198 -0.76 31.82 -12.96
N GLN A 199 -1.84 31.11 -13.31
CA GLN A 199 -2.79 31.45 -14.38
C GLN A 199 -4.20 31.58 -13.79
N ASP A 200 -5.05 32.41 -14.40
CA ASP A 200 -6.47 32.53 -14.04
C ASP A 200 -7.29 31.43 -14.73
N ASP A 201 -7.01 30.17 -14.38
CA ASP A 201 -7.64 28.99 -14.97
C ASP A 201 -8.84 28.50 -14.11
N PRO A 202 -10.04 28.34 -14.70
CA PRO A 202 -11.25 27.96 -13.97
C PRO A 202 -11.22 26.53 -13.38
N THR A 203 -10.24 25.70 -13.75
CA THR A 203 -10.00 24.39 -13.12
C THR A 203 -9.32 24.51 -11.75
N LEU A 204 -8.68 25.63 -11.41
CA LEU A 204 -7.99 25.80 -10.12
C LEU A 204 -8.93 25.68 -8.91
N PRO A 205 -10.06 26.42 -8.79
CA PRO A 205 -10.98 26.25 -7.66
C PRO A 205 -11.53 24.83 -7.54
N LEU A 206 -11.74 24.16 -8.68
CA LEU A 206 -12.21 22.77 -8.73
C LEU A 206 -11.14 21.79 -8.27
N ALA A 207 -9.88 22.01 -8.64
CA ALA A 207 -8.74 21.23 -8.14
C ALA A 207 -8.55 21.40 -6.62
N TYR A 208 -8.70 22.63 -6.10
CA TYR A 208 -8.70 22.89 -4.65
C TYR A 208 -9.86 22.14 -3.95
N ASN A 209 -11.10 22.24 -4.47
CA ASN A 209 -12.26 21.52 -3.94
C ASN A 209 -12.02 20.00 -3.92
N THR A 210 -11.52 19.45 -5.03
CA THR A 210 -11.25 18.02 -5.22
C THR A 210 -10.24 17.52 -4.19
N ALA A 211 -9.10 18.20 -4.08
CA ALA A 211 -8.06 17.87 -3.11
C ALA A 211 -8.52 18.01 -1.66
N CYS A 212 -9.35 19.00 -1.33
CA CYS A 212 -9.96 19.14 0.00
C CYS A 212 -10.95 18.00 0.30
N GLN A 213 -11.90 17.75 -0.61
CA GLN A 213 -12.96 16.74 -0.43
C GLN A 213 -12.37 15.35 -0.22
N TYR A 214 -11.43 14.92 -1.05
CA TYR A 214 -10.81 13.60 -0.89
C TYR A 214 -9.84 13.53 0.29
N SER A 215 -9.26 14.65 0.74
CA SER A 215 -8.54 14.69 2.01
C SER A 215 -9.47 14.50 3.22
N PHE A 216 -10.68 15.08 3.18
CA PHE A 216 -11.70 14.82 4.20
C PHE A 216 -12.16 13.35 4.18
N GLU A 217 -12.36 12.74 3.01
CA GLU A 217 -12.69 11.31 2.90
C GLU A 217 -11.61 10.41 3.53
N ILE A 218 -10.32 10.60 3.22
CA ILE A 218 -9.22 9.85 3.84
C ILE A 218 -9.25 9.95 5.36
N ILE A 219 -9.42 11.16 5.90
CA ILE A 219 -9.43 11.40 7.34
C ILE A 219 -10.68 10.79 8.00
N ASN A 220 -11.85 10.91 7.37
CA ASN A 220 -13.09 10.32 7.89
C ASN A 220 -12.98 8.78 7.91
N ARG A 221 -12.47 8.14 6.84
CA ARG A 221 -12.26 6.68 6.81
C ARG A 221 -11.29 6.21 7.89
N LEU A 222 -10.20 6.94 8.14
CA LEU A 222 -9.32 6.62 9.27
C LEU A 222 -10.05 6.69 10.61
N LEU A 223 -10.84 7.74 10.84
CA LEU A 223 -11.57 7.93 12.10
C LEU A 223 -12.73 6.94 12.28
N GLU A 224 -13.21 6.30 11.20
CA GLU A 224 -14.16 5.18 11.19
C GLU A 224 -13.51 3.82 11.47
N LEU A 225 -12.19 3.66 11.24
CA LEU A 225 -11.51 2.37 11.43
C LEU A 225 -11.36 2.02 12.93
N PRO A 226 -11.51 0.73 13.31
CA PRO A 226 -11.23 0.29 14.67
C PRO A 226 -9.72 0.33 14.95
N GLU A 227 -9.35 0.69 16.18
CA GLU A 227 -7.96 0.90 16.62
C GLU A 227 -7.03 -0.30 16.36
N SER A 228 -7.59 -1.52 16.29
CA SER A 228 -6.87 -2.74 15.93
C SER A 228 -6.35 -2.76 14.49
N SER A 229 -7.08 -2.17 13.55
CA SER A 229 -6.69 -2.12 12.13
C SER A 229 -5.56 -1.10 11.90
N VAL A 230 -5.63 0.04 12.60
CA VAL A 230 -4.63 1.12 12.51
C VAL A 230 -3.24 0.62 12.89
N ARG A 231 -3.13 -0.22 13.94
CA ARG A 231 -1.85 -0.76 14.44
C ARG A 231 -1.10 -1.63 13.42
N GLY A 232 -1.81 -2.32 12.54
CA GLY A 232 -1.26 -3.17 11.48
C GLY A 232 -1.16 -2.52 10.11
N THR A 233 -1.37 -1.21 10.00
CA THR A 233 -1.45 -0.51 8.71
C THR A 233 -0.05 -0.29 8.09
N PRO A 234 0.17 -0.60 6.80
CA PRO A 234 1.42 -0.33 6.08
C PRO A 234 1.88 1.13 6.13
N SER A 235 3.19 1.36 6.07
CA SER A 235 3.78 2.70 6.15
C SER A 235 3.31 3.64 5.03
N PHE A 236 2.91 3.11 3.87
CA PHE A 236 2.41 3.93 2.78
C PHE A 236 1.00 4.48 3.02
N HIS A 237 0.05 3.67 3.50
CA HIS A 237 -1.30 4.16 3.87
C HIS A 237 -1.22 5.21 4.98
N LEU A 238 -0.32 5.01 5.96
CA LEU A 238 -0.02 6.01 6.97
C LEU A 238 0.55 7.31 6.35
N SER A 239 1.31 7.22 5.26
CA SER A 239 1.80 8.39 4.51
C SER A 239 0.70 9.10 3.71
N GLN A 240 -0.29 8.37 3.16
CA GLN A 240 -1.48 8.97 2.52
C GLN A 240 -2.27 9.84 3.51
N ILE A 241 -2.41 9.38 4.76
CA ILE A 241 -3.06 10.13 5.86
C ILE A 241 -2.31 11.43 6.18
N VAL A 242 -0.97 11.41 6.20
CA VAL A 242 -0.16 12.65 6.29
C VAL A 242 -0.48 13.58 5.14
N TYR A 243 -0.49 13.05 3.91
CA TYR A 243 -0.65 13.84 2.71
C TYR A 243 -2.02 14.56 2.69
N ALA A 244 -3.09 13.89 3.13
CA ALA A 244 -4.40 14.50 3.34
C ALA A 244 -4.36 15.62 4.41
N CYS A 245 -3.73 15.37 5.57
CA CYS A 245 -3.62 16.37 6.64
C CYS A 245 -2.78 17.60 6.21
N ALA A 246 -1.69 17.38 5.50
CA ALA A 246 -0.84 18.44 4.95
C ALA A 246 -1.57 19.22 3.84
N THR A 247 -2.33 18.53 2.98
CA THR A 247 -3.14 19.18 1.94
C THR A 247 -4.18 20.12 2.53
N LEU A 248 -4.91 19.67 3.55
CA LEU A 248 -5.87 20.54 4.25
C LEU A 248 -5.20 21.68 5.03
N PHE A 249 -3.94 21.52 5.44
CA PHE A 249 -3.17 22.58 6.08
C PHE A 249 -2.70 23.64 5.07
N ASP A 250 -2.11 23.22 3.94
CA ASP A 250 -1.61 24.13 2.88
C ASP A 250 -2.71 25.08 2.38
N PHE A 251 -3.97 24.62 2.42
CA PHE A 251 -5.13 25.33 1.87
C PHE A 251 -5.95 26.07 2.94
N LEU A 252 -5.48 26.19 4.20
CA LEU A 252 -6.22 26.89 5.27
C LEU A 252 -6.51 28.37 4.99
N ASP A 253 -5.69 29.03 4.18
CA ASP A 253 -5.85 30.44 3.80
C ASP A 253 -6.73 30.63 2.55
N THR A 254 -7.00 29.57 1.78
CA THR A 254 -7.98 29.58 0.67
C THR A 254 -9.37 29.09 1.10
N MET A 255 -9.47 28.37 2.23
CA MET A 255 -10.73 27.89 2.81
C MET A 255 -11.59 29.00 3.44
N LYS A 256 -12.92 28.81 3.43
CA LYS A 256 -13.84 29.66 4.21
C LYS A 256 -13.58 29.45 5.73
N PRO A 257 -13.90 30.41 6.62
CA PRO A 257 -13.63 30.28 8.06
C PRO A 257 -14.25 29.05 8.73
N THR A 258 -15.38 28.56 8.23
CA THR A 258 -16.04 27.31 8.66
C THR A 258 -15.23 26.08 8.24
N GLU A 259 -14.80 26.02 6.98
CA GLU A 259 -13.98 24.95 6.40
C GLU A 259 -12.61 24.90 7.09
N ARG A 260 -11.93 26.05 7.25
CA ARG A 260 -10.67 26.19 8.01
C ARG A 260 -10.78 25.61 9.42
N LYS A 261 -11.87 25.93 10.14
CA LYS A 261 -12.14 25.40 11.49
C LYS A 261 -12.42 23.89 11.48
N MET A 262 -13.09 23.37 10.45
CA MET A 262 -13.34 21.94 10.27
C MET A 262 -12.05 21.17 9.98
N SER A 263 -11.21 21.67 9.07
CA SER A 263 -9.88 21.11 8.76
C SER A 263 -9.01 21.02 10.00
N LEU A 264 -8.84 22.11 10.77
CA LEU A 264 -8.04 22.10 12.00
C LEU A 264 -8.58 21.12 13.06
N ASN A 265 -9.90 20.98 13.17
CA ASN A 265 -10.55 20.02 14.07
C ASN A 265 -10.29 18.56 13.62
N LEU A 266 -10.44 18.26 12.33
CA LEU A 266 -10.18 16.92 11.78
C LEU A 266 -8.69 16.54 11.86
N ILE A 267 -7.78 17.45 11.50
CA ILE A 267 -6.33 17.31 11.68
C ILE A 267 -6.01 17.00 13.15
N SER A 268 -6.59 17.76 14.10
CA SER A 268 -6.43 17.49 15.54
C SER A 268 -7.04 16.16 15.99
N LYS A 269 -8.17 15.72 15.43
CA LYS A 269 -8.77 14.41 15.70
C LYS A 269 -7.90 13.26 15.22
N VAL A 270 -7.25 13.39 14.06
CA VAL A 270 -6.29 12.38 13.56
C VAL A 270 -5.12 12.26 14.53
N TYR A 271 -4.54 13.37 15.01
CA TYR A 271 -3.53 13.34 16.07
C TYR A 271 -3.99 12.53 17.28
N TRP A 272 -5.17 12.84 17.85
CA TRP A 272 -5.67 12.16 19.04
C TRP A 272 -6.04 10.70 18.79
N HIS A 273 -6.60 10.35 17.63
CA HIS A 273 -6.96 8.98 17.25
C HIS A 273 -5.69 8.12 17.04
N LEU A 274 -4.68 8.65 16.35
CA LEU A 274 -3.40 7.98 16.17
C LEU A 274 -2.64 7.85 17.51
N ASN A 275 -2.61 8.89 18.34
CA ASN A 275 -1.96 8.86 19.65
C ASN A 275 -2.66 7.89 20.63
N LYS A 276 -4.00 7.83 20.64
CA LYS A 276 -4.79 6.89 21.46
C LYS A 276 -4.64 5.44 20.97
N SER A 277 -4.73 5.21 19.66
CA SER A 277 -4.43 3.89 19.06
C SER A 277 -2.99 3.47 19.32
N GLY A 278 -2.09 4.46 19.41
CA GLY A 278 -0.65 4.39 19.59
C GLY A 278 -0.15 4.28 21.03
N GLU A 279 -1.00 4.06 22.04
CA GLU A 279 -0.54 3.77 23.42
C GLU A 279 0.41 2.56 23.52
N GLN A 280 0.62 1.78 22.44
CA GLN A 280 1.67 0.76 22.36
C GLN A 280 2.45 0.59 21.03
N ILE A 281 2.04 1.09 19.84
CA ILE A 281 2.64 0.62 18.55
C ILE A 281 2.87 1.70 17.44
N ASN A 282 4.03 1.56 16.79
CA ASN A 282 4.55 2.10 15.50
C ASN A 282 5.13 3.54 15.48
N VAL A 283 6.39 3.63 15.04
CA VAL A 283 7.16 4.87 14.79
C VAL A 283 6.54 5.74 13.70
N ALA A 284 5.85 5.14 12.72
CA ALA A 284 5.09 5.88 11.72
C ALA A 284 3.98 6.69 12.39
N THR A 285 3.12 6.06 13.18
CA THR A 285 2.01 6.68 13.93
C THR A 285 2.46 7.89 14.75
N ASP A 286 3.55 7.78 15.51
CA ASP A 286 4.10 8.88 16.29
C ASP A 286 4.79 9.96 15.43
N THR A 287 5.52 9.60 14.37
CA THR A 287 6.09 10.60 13.43
C THR A 287 4.98 11.44 12.82
N ILE A 288 3.85 10.82 12.49
CA ILE A 288 2.66 11.45 11.94
C ILE A 288 1.97 12.33 12.99
N ALA A 289 1.83 11.85 14.22
CA ALA A 289 1.34 12.67 15.33
C ALA A 289 2.24 13.91 15.54
N ARG A 290 3.57 13.77 15.48
CA ARG A 290 4.51 14.88 15.58
C ARG A 290 4.44 15.86 14.39
N LEU A 291 4.23 15.38 13.17
CA LEU A 291 3.97 16.21 12.00
C LEU A 291 2.66 16.99 12.14
N ILE A 292 1.56 16.30 12.45
CA ILE A 292 0.24 16.90 12.64
C ILE A 292 0.26 17.93 13.78
N ARG A 293 0.98 17.64 14.87
CA ARG A 293 1.18 18.60 15.97
C ARG A 293 1.88 19.88 15.48
N LYS A 294 2.92 19.78 14.64
CA LYS A 294 3.54 20.98 14.03
C LYS A 294 2.56 21.77 13.17
N LEU A 295 1.68 21.10 12.42
CA LEU A 295 0.61 21.77 11.65
C LEU A 295 -0.34 22.54 12.60
N VAL A 296 -0.75 21.94 13.72
CA VAL A 296 -1.59 22.63 14.73
C VAL A 296 -0.86 23.81 15.39
N GLU A 297 0.44 23.69 15.67
CA GLU A 297 1.27 24.75 16.23
C GLU A 297 1.46 25.92 15.22
N LEU A 298 1.73 25.63 13.94
CA LEU A 298 1.82 26.64 12.86
C LEU A 298 0.48 27.35 12.61
N ALA A 299 -0.63 26.61 12.58
CA ALA A 299 -1.97 27.17 12.45
C ALA A 299 -2.32 28.14 13.59
N SER A 300 -1.94 27.78 14.82
CA SER A 300 -2.13 28.63 16.01
C SER A 300 -1.32 29.92 15.89
N ASN A 301 -0.07 29.82 15.43
CA ASN A 301 0.84 30.95 15.26
C ASN A 301 0.61 31.78 13.99
N HIS A 302 -0.36 31.40 13.14
CA HIS A 302 -0.65 32.05 11.85
C HIS A 302 0.57 32.11 10.91
N GLN A 303 1.39 31.05 10.90
CA GLN A 303 2.61 30.95 10.09
C GLN A 303 2.40 30.04 8.87
N PRO A 304 2.80 30.46 7.65
CA PRO A 304 2.77 29.59 6.46
C PRO A 304 3.86 28.50 6.54
N MET A 305 3.67 27.38 5.84
CA MET A 305 4.72 26.37 5.71
C MET A 305 5.85 26.84 4.77
N GLU A 306 7.08 26.95 5.29
CA GLU A 306 8.26 27.15 4.45
C GLU A 306 8.68 25.84 3.75
N TYR A 307 8.49 25.79 2.43
CA TYR A 307 8.87 24.63 1.62
C TYR A 307 10.38 24.31 1.64
N LYS A 308 11.25 25.21 2.12
CA LYS A 308 12.68 24.91 2.33
C LYS A 308 12.94 23.90 3.45
N GLN A 309 11.95 23.60 4.30
CA GLN A 309 12.03 22.53 5.30
C GLN A 309 11.47 21.18 4.80
N THR A 310 10.78 21.14 3.64
CA THR A 310 10.14 19.89 3.16
C THR A 310 11.11 18.91 2.50
N VAL A 311 12.36 19.31 2.23
CA VAL A 311 13.41 18.39 1.74
C VAL A 311 13.74 17.30 2.80
N GLY A 312 13.40 17.52 4.08
CA GLY A 312 13.47 16.50 5.15
C GLY A 312 12.14 15.83 5.53
N PHE A 313 11.02 16.17 4.87
CA PHE A 313 9.64 15.93 5.36
C PHE A 313 9.30 14.45 5.63
N VAL A 314 9.92 13.52 4.89
CA VAL A 314 9.65 12.07 4.93
C VAL A 314 10.81 11.27 5.57
N GLY A 315 11.86 11.95 6.06
CA GLY A 315 13.12 11.29 6.37
C GLY A 315 14.02 12.00 7.38
N THR A 316 13.64 12.04 8.66
CA THR A 316 14.57 12.05 9.83
C THR A 316 13.79 11.85 11.15
N GLY A 317 13.31 10.62 11.40
CA GLY A 317 12.45 10.28 12.55
C GLY A 317 12.83 8.97 13.26
N SER A 318 12.74 8.98 14.60
CA SER A 318 13.17 7.95 15.59
C SER A 318 12.59 8.40 16.97
N ILE A 319 12.52 7.69 18.11
CA ILE A 319 13.08 6.44 18.71
C ILE A 319 12.07 5.96 19.82
N THR A 320 12.04 4.78 20.48
CA THR A 320 12.85 3.52 20.50
C THR A 320 11.95 2.32 20.91
N GLU A 321 12.49 1.11 20.80
CA GLU A 321 12.21 -0.13 21.56
C GLU A 321 11.82 0.03 23.06
N GLN A 322 10.70 -0.56 23.51
CA GLN A 322 10.55 -1.15 24.86
C GLN A 322 9.32 -2.07 25.04
N TYR A 323 9.50 -3.14 25.82
CA TYR A 323 8.51 -4.05 26.47
C TYR A 323 7.49 -4.87 25.65
N ILE A 324 7.85 -6.14 25.43
CA ILE A 324 6.94 -7.27 25.19
C ILE A 324 6.02 -7.49 26.41
N ARG A 325 4.69 -7.60 26.19
CA ARG A 325 3.80 -8.40 27.08
C ARG A 325 2.46 -8.80 26.45
N LYS A 326 2.34 -10.11 26.19
CA LYS A 326 1.17 -10.94 25.81
C LYS A 326 -0.23 -10.29 25.87
N ARG A 327 -0.99 -10.41 24.78
CA ARG A 327 -2.43 -10.73 24.80
C ARG A 327 -2.85 -11.43 23.50
N HIS A 328 -3.50 -12.58 23.65
CA HIS A 328 -3.96 -13.43 22.55
C HIS A 328 -5.11 -12.75 21.79
N ILE A 329 -5.01 -12.65 20.46
CA ILE A 329 -6.13 -12.30 19.58
C ILE A 329 -6.18 -13.35 18.47
N LYS A 330 -7.10 -14.32 18.59
CA LYS A 330 -7.38 -15.25 17.49
C LYS A 330 -7.85 -14.45 16.27
N ARG A 331 -7.06 -14.46 15.19
CA ARG A 331 -7.51 -13.95 13.88
C ARG A 331 -8.69 -14.82 13.42
N ARG A 332 -9.89 -14.23 13.41
CA ARG A 332 -11.06 -14.79 12.71
C ARG A 332 -10.80 -14.80 11.21
N ASP A 333 -11.49 -15.69 10.49
CA ASP A 333 -11.49 -15.76 9.02
C ASP A 333 -11.68 -14.37 8.39
N SER A 334 -10.59 -13.80 7.86
CA SER A 334 -10.67 -12.50 7.21
C SER A 334 -11.40 -12.64 5.88
N GLN A 335 -12.24 -11.67 5.51
CA GLN A 335 -12.94 -11.74 4.21
C GLN A 335 -11.96 -11.68 3.04
N GLN A 336 -10.77 -11.09 3.24
CA GLN A 336 -9.68 -11.04 2.27
C GLN A 336 -9.08 -12.44 1.98
N GLN A 337 -9.05 -13.36 2.95
CA GLN A 337 -8.60 -14.75 2.76
C GLN A 337 -9.65 -15.66 2.09
N ARG A 338 -10.87 -15.18 1.84
CA ARG A 338 -11.89 -15.97 1.13
C ARG A 338 -11.48 -16.16 -0.32
N ARG A 339 -11.79 -17.35 -0.87
CA ARG A 339 -11.63 -17.63 -2.30
C ARG A 339 -12.38 -16.60 -3.14
N LEU A 340 -11.75 -16.17 -4.22
CA LEU A 340 -12.25 -15.19 -5.16
C LEU A 340 -13.38 -15.79 -6.01
N SER A 341 -14.48 -15.06 -6.18
CA SER A 341 -15.56 -15.43 -7.10
C SER A 341 -15.31 -14.83 -8.48
N VAL A 342 -15.63 -15.57 -9.55
CA VAL A 342 -15.45 -15.10 -10.94
C VAL A 342 -16.45 -13.98 -11.27
N GLU A 343 -17.56 -13.94 -10.56
CA GLU A 343 -18.61 -12.93 -10.64
C GLU A 343 -18.14 -11.57 -10.08
N ASP A 344 -17.18 -11.58 -9.15
CA ASP A 344 -16.58 -10.38 -8.54
C ASP A 344 -15.60 -9.64 -9.46
N LEU A 345 -14.92 -10.37 -10.34
CA LEU A 345 -13.82 -9.84 -11.15
C LEU A 345 -14.28 -8.91 -12.29
N PRO A 346 -13.41 -7.97 -12.73
CA PRO A 346 -13.61 -7.17 -13.94
C PRO A 346 -13.80 -8.06 -15.18
N GLY A 347 -14.49 -7.54 -16.20
CA GLY A 347 -14.79 -8.30 -17.44
C GLY A 347 -13.53 -8.84 -18.14
N LEU A 348 -12.44 -8.07 -18.14
CA LEU A 348 -11.16 -8.44 -18.76
C LEU A 348 -10.55 -9.72 -18.17
N ALA A 349 -10.66 -9.93 -16.85
CA ALA A 349 -10.12 -11.12 -16.19
C ALA A 349 -10.88 -12.42 -16.52
N LYS A 350 -12.02 -12.33 -17.22
CA LYS A 350 -12.85 -13.50 -17.60
C LYS A 350 -12.43 -14.11 -18.93
N GLY A 351 -11.64 -13.40 -19.73
CA GLY A 351 -11.19 -13.85 -21.06
C GLY A 351 -10.12 -14.94 -21.07
N GLY A 352 -9.43 -15.17 -19.94
CA GLY A 352 -8.27 -16.08 -19.87
C GLY A 352 -8.58 -17.58 -19.75
N ARG A 353 -9.84 -17.98 -19.54
CA ARG A 353 -10.18 -19.40 -19.28
C ARG A 353 -10.27 -20.23 -20.56
N VAL A 354 -9.19 -20.95 -20.85
CA VAL A 354 -9.24 -22.15 -21.72
C VAL A 354 -10.23 -23.17 -21.12
N PRO A 355 -11.09 -23.84 -21.92
CA PRO A 355 -12.05 -24.81 -21.40
C PRO A 355 -11.35 -26.01 -20.74
N ILE A 356 -11.62 -26.21 -19.44
CA ILE A 356 -11.12 -27.36 -18.68
C ILE A 356 -11.75 -28.64 -19.24
N LYS A 357 -10.91 -29.62 -19.59
CA LYS A 357 -11.31 -31.03 -19.75
C LYS A 357 -11.00 -31.79 -18.45
N GLU A 358 -11.80 -32.80 -18.17
CA GLU A 358 -11.81 -33.52 -16.89
C GLU A 358 -10.52 -34.32 -16.65
N SER A 359 -10.18 -34.50 -15.37
CA SER A 359 -8.93 -35.08 -14.87
C SER A 359 -8.77 -36.58 -15.12
N PRO A 360 -7.54 -37.10 -14.97
CA PRO A 360 -7.31 -38.42 -14.40
C PRO A 360 -6.58 -38.38 -13.04
N GLU A 361 -6.61 -39.53 -12.36
CA GLU A 361 -6.16 -39.82 -10.98
C GLU A 361 -4.64 -39.63 -10.70
N PRO A 362 -4.23 -39.51 -9.41
CA PRO A 362 -2.86 -39.20 -9.02
C PRO A 362 -1.90 -40.41 -9.04
N PHE A 363 -0.62 -40.16 -9.32
CA PHE A 363 0.46 -41.14 -9.13
C PHE A 363 1.09 -41.02 -7.74
N SER A 364 1.31 -42.17 -7.10
CA SER A 364 2.00 -42.29 -5.81
C SER A 364 3.47 -42.69 -6.01
N THR A 365 4.37 -42.04 -5.28
CA THR A 365 5.75 -42.49 -5.06
C THR A 365 6.16 -42.23 -3.62
N THR A 366 6.73 -43.24 -2.97
CA THR A 366 7.19 -43.25 -1.57
C THR A 366 8.70 -42.88 -1.45
N PRO A 367 9.19 -42.52 -0.25
CA PRO A 367 10.26 -41.53 -0.13
C PRO A 367 11.70 -42.07 -0.18
N SER A 368 12.62 -41.19 -0.58
CA SER A 368 14.04 -41.26 -0.22
C SER A 368 14.31 -40.50 1.07
N SER A 369 15.22 -41.00 1.90
CA SER A 369 15.51 -40.45 3.23
C SER A 369 16.52 -39.29 3.18
N ASP A 370 16.00 -38.06 3.17
CA ASP A 370 16.69 -36.87 3.69
C ASP A 370 16.05 -36.45 5.02
N VAL A 371 16.72 -35.60 5.80
CA VAL A 371 16.23 -35.20 7.13
C VAL A 371 15.01 -34.29 6.98
N GLU A 372 13.82 -34.86 7.18
CA GLU A 372 12.54 -34.17 7.11
C GLU A 372 12.44 -33.10 8.21
N PHE A 373 12.88 -31.88 7.90
CA PHE A 373 12.60 -30.71 8.72
C PHE A 373 11.10 -30.40 8.63
N GLN A 374 10.32 -30.98 9.54
CA GLN A 374 8.90 -30.73 9.65
C GLN A 374 8.67 -29.27 10.03
N LEU A 375 8.31 -28.47 9.03
CA LEU A 375 7.98 -27.07 9.17
C LEU A 375 6.89 -26.94 10.26
N PRO A 376 7.12 -26.23 11.37
CA PRO A 376 6.10 -26.12 12.40
C PRO A 376 4.93 -25.32 11.84
N ASP A 377 3.75 -25.94 11.79
CA ASP A 377 2.56 -25.38 11.15
C ASP A 377 2.23 -23.99 11.73
N VAL A 378 2.25 -22.99 10.83
CA VAL A 378 2.10 -21.56 11.12
C VAL A 378 0.80 -21.25 11.87
N SER A 379 -0.22 -22.11 11.75
CA SER A 379 -1.49 -21.96 12.47
C SER A 379 -1.38 -22.21 13.98
N ASN A 380 -0.30 -22.83 14.46
CA ASN A 380 -0.03 -23.04 15.89
C ASN A 380 0.65 -21.84 16.57
N PHE A 381 1.15 -20.85 15.81
CA PHE A 381 1.83 -19.68 16.36
C PHE A 381 0.85 -18.52 16.60
N GLU A 382 0.78 -18.03 17.83
CA GLU A 382 -0.23 -17.04 18.23
C GLU A 382 0.15 -15.58 17.88
N ASN A 383 1.41 -15.33 17.50
CA ASN A 383 1.91 -14.04 17.02
C ASN A 383 3.15 -14.23 16.12
N PHE A 384 3.59 -13.13 15.50
CA PHE A 384 4.65 -13.12 14.49
C PHE A 384 6.04 -13.26 15.11
N GLU A 385 6.27 -12.69 16.29
CA GLU A 385 7.55 -12.83 17.01
C GLU A 385 7.83 -14.27 17.44
N ASP A 386 6.84 -15.03 17.91
CA ASP A 386 7.03 -16.44 18.32
C ASP A 386 7.47 -17.33 17.15
N PHE A 387 6.92 -17.13 15.94
CA PHE A 387 7.32 -17.82 14.71
C PHE A 387 8.79 -17.54 14.34
N PHE A 388 9.21 -16.28 14.37
CA PHE A 388 10.61 -15.91 14.12
C PHE A 388 11.55 -16.37 15.26
N TYR A 389 11.09 -16.41 16.51
CA TYR A 389 11.89 -16.92 17.63
C TYR A 389 12.15 -18.43 17.54
N ASP A 390 11.22 -19.20 16.96
CA ASP A 390 11.40 -20.65 16.80
C ASP A 390 12.32 -20.98 15.63
N ILE A 391 12.15 -20.30 14.49
CA ILE A 391 12.99 -20.46 13.28
C ILE A 391 14.43 -19.99 13.51
N PHE A 392 14.63 -18.88 14.23
CA PHE A 392 15.97 -18.30 14.47
C PHE A 392 16.51 -18.55 15.88
N LYS A 393 16.11 -19.65 16.51
CA LYS A 393 16.82 -20.19 17.69
C LYS A 393 18.29 -20.42 17.34
N PRO A 394 19.26 -19.83 18.05
CA PRO A 394 20.61 -20.34 17.99
C PRO A 394 20.59 -21.75 18.58
N GLU A 395 21.04 -22.74 17.80
CA GLU A 395 21.28 -24.08 18.33
C GLU A 395 22.17 -23.98 19.56
N GLN A 396 21.80 -24.66 20.65
CA GLN A 396 22.70 -24.82 21.77
C GLN A 396 23.81 -25.77 21.34
N ALA A 397 24.91 -25.22 20.82
CA ALA A 397 26.10 -25.94 20.47
C ALA A 397 26.53 -26.82 21.66
N GLY A 398 26.42 -28.13 21.50
CA GLY A 398 26.60 -29.10 22.57
C GLY A 398 28.04 -29.11 23.09
N LEU A 399 28.15 -29.26 24.42
CA LEU A 399 29.31 -29.83 25.11
C LEU A 399 29.10 -31.34 25.29
#